data_AF-A0A9D0LZM5-F1
#
_entry.id   AF-A0A9D0LZM5-F1
#
_cell.length_a   1.000
_cell.length_b   1.000
_cell.length_c   1.000
_cell.angle_alpha   90.00
_cell.angle_beta   90.00
_cell.angle_gamma   90.00
#
_symmetry.space_group_name_H-M   'P 1'
#
loop_
_entity.id
_entity.type
_entity.pdbx_description
1 polymer ?
#
loop_
_entity_poly.entity_id
_entity_poly.type
_entity_poly.pdbx_seq_one_letter_code
_entity_poly.pdbx_strand_id
1 'polypeptide(L)'
;MYTIQIEKECGCFKKSGMENNRTFETKEDAIAAARVMECRMNQEFCFKHFFEAVDYGDKIIIHSTLRPEDDDEDDYPDLKELMAKNKINIGFDATEEPPQK
;
A
#
# COMPACT_ATOMS: atom_id res chain seq x y z
N MET A 1 5.42 -26.31 15.19
CA MET A 1 4.20 -25.57 15.52
C MET A 1 4.53 -24.10 15.39
N TYR A 2 3.91 -23.43 14.45
CA TYR A 2 4.13 -22.02 14.13
C TYR A 2 2.94 -21.22 14.61
N THR A 3 3.16 -20.09 15.27
CA THR A 3 2.06 -19.29 15.84
C THR A 3 2.03 -17.93 15.20
N ILE A 4 0.88 -17.51 14.68
CA ILE A 4 0.70 -16.15 14.15
C ILE A 4 0.06 -15.28 15.22
N GLN A 5 0.78 -14.25 15.66
CA GLN A 5 0.29 -13.25 16.60
C GLN A 5 0.25 -11.87 15.94
N ILE A 6 -0.84 -11.14 16.17
CA ILE A 6 -0.94 -9.73 15.79
C ILE A 6 -0.58 -8.90 17.03
N GLU A 7 0.45 -8.07 16.93
CA GLU A 7 0.96 -7.27 18.04
C GLU A 7 0.02 -6.11 18.39
N LYS A 8 -0.53 -5.44 17.37
CA LYS A 8 -1.45 -4.32 17.53
C LYS A 8 -2.78 -4.62 16.85
N GLU A 9 -3.74 -5.01 17.68
CA GLU A 9 -5.13 -5.15 17.29
C GLU A 9 -5.70 -3.75 16.97
N CYS A 10 -5.75 -3.39 15.68
CA CYS A 10 -6.41 -2.16 15.28
C CYS A 10 -7.89 -2.19 15.69
N GLY A 11 -8.51 -1.04 15.98
CA GLY A 11 -9.94 -0.96 16.28
C GLY A 11 -10.83 -1.56 15.18
N CYS A 12 -10.36 -1.55 13.92
CA CYS A 12 -11.01 -2.23 12.81
C CYS A 12 -10.92 -3.77 12.93
N PHE A 13 -9.81 -4.33 13.42
CA PHE A 13 -9.64 -5.76 13.70
C PHE A 13 -10.57 -6.25 14.82
N LYS A 14 -10.68 -5.49 15.91
CA LYS A 14 -11.63 -5.80 17.01
C LYS A 14 -13.09 -5.79 16.56
N LYS A 15 -13.45 -4.91 15.62
CA LYS A 15 -14.81 -4.89 15.03
C LYS A 15 -15.08 -6.09 14.12
N SER A 16 -14.06 -6.65 13.49
CA SER A 16 -14.21 -7.79 12.58
C SER A 16 -14.40 -9.13 13.29
N GLY A 17 -14.18 -9.20 14.62
CA GLY A 17 -14.35 -10.44 15.38
C GLY A 17 -13.39 -11.58 14.96
N MET A 18 -12.24 -11.26 14.36
CA MET A 18 -11.26 -12.26 13.95
C MET A 18 -10.47 -12.80 15.16
N GLU A 19 -10.28 -14.11 15.22
CA GLU A 19 -9.41 -14.76 16.21
C GLU A 19 -7.94 -14.52 15.88
N ASN A 20 -7.26 -13.84 16.80
CA ASN A 20 -5.81 -13.71 16.83
C ASN A 20 -5.19 -14.96 17.48
N ASN A 21 -3.92 -15.29 17.17
CA ASN A 21 -3.23 -16.51 17.64
C ASN A 21 -3.63 -17.81 16.92
N ARG A 22 -3.57 -17.84 15.58
CA ARG A 22 -3.68 -19.10 14.84
C ARG A 22 -2.38 -19.89 14.89
N THR A 23 -2.50 -21.17 15.24
CA THR A 23 -1.38 -22.13 15.25
C THR A 23 -1.42 -23.01 14.00
N PHE A 24 -0.27 -23.17 13.38
CA PHE A 24 -0.06 -23.96 12.16
C PHE A 24 0.99 -25.04 12.39
N GLU A 25 0.89 -26.15 11.68
CA GLU A 25 1.85 -27.26 11.80
C GLU A 25 3.11 -27.02 10.96
N THR A 26 2.94 -26.40 9.80
CA THR A 26 3.98 -26.15 8.78
C THR A 26 4.35 -24.68 8.64
N LYS A 27 5.64 -24.41 8.36
CA LYS A 27 6.16 -23.04 8.16
C LYS A 27 5.53 -22.36 6.96
N GLU A 28 5.43 -23.09 5.86
CA GLU A 28 4.91 -22.59 4.58
C GLU A 28 3.44 -22.14 4.72
N ASP A 29 2.63 -22.94 5.42
CA ASP A 29 1.22 -22.64 5.67
C ASP A 29 1.06 -21.41 6.58
N ALA A 30 1.91 -21.29 7.61
CA ALA A 30 1.93 -20.12 8.49
C ALA A 30 2.29 -18.83 7.71
N ILE A 31 3.29 -18.88 6.82
CA ILE A 31 3.69 -17.72 5.99
C ILE A 31 2.58 -17.35 5.00
N ALA A 32 1.99 -18.36 4.34
CA ALA A 32 0.88 -18.13 3.42
C ALA A 32 -0.32 -17.50 4.13
N ALA A 33 -0.70 -18.03 5.30
CA ALA A 33 -1.78 -17.49 6.12
C ALA A 33 -1.47 -16.07 6.61
N ALA A 34 -0.23 -15.78 7.02
CA ALA A 34 0.19 -14.45 7.42
C ALA A 34 0.05 -13.43 6.27
N ARG A 35 0.50 -13.76 5.05
CA ARG A 35 0.34 -12.92 3.86
C ARG A 35 -1.12 -12.68 3.50
N VAL A 36 -1.95 -13.71 3.58
CA VAL A 36 -3.39 -13.58 3.31
C VAL A 36 -4.03 -12.64 4.34
N MET A 37 -3.66 -12.77 5.62
CA MET A 37 -4.13 -11.86 6.67
C MET A 37 -3.66 -10.44 6.45
N GLU A 38 -2.39 -10.24 6.10
CA GLU A 38 -1.81 -8.93 5.77
C GLU A 38 -2.54 -8.26 4.60
N CYS A 39 -2.74 -8.96 3.49
CA CYS A 39 -3.48 -8.44 2.34
C CYS A 39 -4.92 -8.06 2.70
N ARG A 40 -5.61 -8.95 3.42
CA ARG A 40 -6.99 -8.71 3.85
C ARG A 40 -7.09 -7.54 4.82
N MET A 41 -6.12 -7.42 5.73
CA MET A 41 -5.99 -6.30 6.66
C MET A 41 -5.79 -4.97 5.92
N ASN A 42 -4.88 -4.94 4.95
CA ASN A 42 -4.60 -3.74 4.17
C ASN A 42 -5.77 -3.35 3.23
N GLN A 43 -6.63 -4.29 2.83
CA GLN A 43 -7.77 -4.05 1.95
C GLN A 43 -9.10 -3.75 2.68
N GLU A 44 -9.39 -4.40 3.81
CA GLU A 44 -10.68 -4.25 4.50
C GLU A 44 -10.64 -3.29 5.69
N PHE A 45 -9.46 -2.97 6.23
CA PHE A 45 -9.35 -2.07 7.37
C PHE A 45 -9.21 -0.61 6.98
N CYS A 46 -8.77 0.19 7.94
CA CYS A 46 -8.96 1.63 7.92
C CYS A 46 -8.02 2.37 6.94
N PHE A 47 -7.26 1.66 6.07
CA PHE A 47 -6.25 2.15 5.10
C PHE A 47 -5.15 3.10 5.63
N LYS A 48 -5.23 3.51 6.91
CA LYS A 48 -4.29 4.37 7.62
C LYS A 48 -3.20 3.59 8.35
N HIS A 49 -3.43 2.30 8.59
CA HIS A 49 -2.47 1.42 9.23
C HIS A 49 -1.92 0.47 8.17
N PHE A 50 -0.61 0.44 8.03
CA PHE A 50 0.09 -0.56 7.24
C PHE A 50 0.35 -1.77 8.12
N PHE A 51 -0.05 -2.95 7.65
CA PHE A 51 0.22 -4.21 8.33
C PHE A 51 1.39 -4.90 7.64
N GLU A 52 2.37 -5.36 8.42
CA GLU A 52 3.53 -6.10 7.95
C GLU A 52 3.71 -7.38 8.78
N ALA A 53 3.82 -8.53 8.12
CA ALA A 53 4.06 -9.81 8.78
C ALA A 53 5.55 -10.15 8.81
N VAL A 54 6.13 -10.24 10.01
CA VAL A 54 7.54 -10.59 10.23
C VAL A 54 7.64 -12.04 10.73
N ASP A 55 8.43 -12.87 10.03
CA ASP A 55 8.71 -14.23 10.44
C ASP A 55 9.92 -14.31 11.37
N TYR A 56 9.73 -14.92 12.54
CA TYR A 56 10.81 -15.19 13.51
C TYR A 56 11.23 -16.65 13.53
N GLY A 57 10.98 -17.40 12.45
CA GLY A 57 11.04 -18.85 12.48
C GLY A 57 9.82 -19.40 13.20
N ASP A 58 9.88 -19.65 14.51
CA ASP A 58 8.84 -20.33 15.29
C ASP A 58 7.51 -19.57 15.46
N LYS A 59 7.51 -18.24 15.26
CA LYS A 59 6.33 -17.39 15.37
C LYS A 59 6.34 -16.31 14.30
N ILE A 60 5.15 -15.91 13.87
CA ILE A 60 4.97 -14.80 12.93
C ILE A 60 4.27 -13.69 13.69
N ILE A 61 4.86 -12.49 13.65
CA ILE A 61 4.32 -11.31 14.33
C ILE A 61 3.86 -10.33 13.26
N ILE A 62 2.60 -9.91 13.32
CA ILE A 62 2.06 -8.87 12.45
C ILE A 62 2.12 -7.54 13.19
N HIS A 63 2.95 -6.63 12.68
CA HIS A 63 3.08 -5.25 13.17
C HIS A 63 2.13 -4.33 12.41
N SER A 64 1.50 -3.38 13.12
CA SER A 64 0.75 -2.29 12.49
C SER A 64 1.51 -0.98 12.67
N THR A 65 1.94 -0.37 11.58
CA THR A 65 2.53 0.98 11.58
C THR A 65 1.50 1.96 11.03
N LEU A 66 1.43 3.16 11.60
CA LEU A 66 0.64 4.24 11.03
C LEU A 66 1.35 4.70 9.75
N ARG A 67 0.62 4.76 8.64
CA ARG A 67 1.15 5.43 7.44
C ARG A 67 1.24 6.92 7.79
N PRO A 68 2.40 7.57 7.64
CA PRO A 68 2.46 9.02 7.72
C PRO A 68 1.51 9.59 6.66
N GLU A 69 0.67 10.55 7.03
CA GLU A 69 -0.07 11.32 6.03
C GLU A 69 1.02 12.06 5.22
N ASP A 70 1.11 11.77 3.92
CA ASP A 70 1.86 12.60 2.97
C ASP A 70 1.16 13.97 2.97
N ASP A 71 1.50 14.82 3.94
CA ASP A 71 1.08 16.22 4.06
C ASP A 71 1.89 17.12 3.10
N ASP A 72 2.57 16.53 2.10
CA ASP A 72 3.33 17.26 1.09
C ASP A 72 2.46 17.50 -0.17
N GLU A 73 1.31 18.17 0.01
CA GLU A 73 0.58 18.79 -1.12
C GLU A 73 1.33 20.02 -1.68
N ASP A 74 2.41 20.47 -1.01
CA ASP A 74 3.16 21.70 -1.33
C ASP A 74 4.51 21.51 -2.07
N ASP A 75 5.00 20.28 -2.33
CA ASP A 75 6.31 20.05 -2.98
C ASP A 75 6.24 19.65 -4.47
N TYR A 76 5.04 19.63 -5.08
CA TYR A 76 4.95 19.51 -6.54
C TYR A 76 5.09 20.90 -7.17
N PRO A 77 6.16 21.19 -7.94
CA PRO A 77 6.23 22.44 -8.68
C PRO A 77 5.03 22.50 -9.63
N ASP A 78 4.25 23.58 -9.52
CA ASP A 78 3.06 23.84 -10.31
C ASP A 78 3.33 23.48 -11.77
N LEU A 79 2.50 22.62 -12.37
CA LEU A 79 2.70 22.08 -13.72
C LEU A 79 2.92 23.20 -14.76
N LYS A 80 2.39 24.40 -14.45
CA LYS A 80 2.58 25.66 -15.18
C LYS A 80 4.03 26.17 -15.19
N GLU A 81 4.78 25.99 -14.10
CA GLU A 81 6.17 26.43 -13.99
C GLU A 81 7.12 25.50 -14.78
N LEU A 82 6.81 24.20 -14.82
CA LEU A 82 7.51 23.23 -15.68
C LEU A 82 7.24 23.50 -17.17
N MET A 83 6.01 23.88 -17.53
CA MET A 83 5.67 24.32 -18.89
C MET A 83 6.29 25.67 -19.25
N ALA A 84 6.56 26.54 -18.28
CA ALA A 84 7.25 27.81 -18.49
C ALA A 84 8.77 27.63 -18.67
N LYS A 85 9.37 26.66 -17.96
CA LYS A 85 10.80 26.33 -18.06
C LYS A 85 11.13 25.54 -19.33
N ASN A 86 10.24 24.64 -19.75
CA ASN A 86 10.39 23.94 -21.01
C ASN A 86 9.64 24.72 -22.10
N LYS A 87 10.37 25.49 -22.91
CA LYS A 87 9.86 25.98 -24.20
C LYS A 87 9.59 24.78 -25.12
N ILE A 88 8.44 24.15 -24.95
CA ILE A 88 7.91 23.16 -25.88
C ILE A 88 7.06 23.94 -26.88
N ASN A 89 7.71 24.38 -27.95
CA ASN A 89 7.03 24.82 -29.16
C ASN A 89 6.44 23.59 -29.85
N ILE A 90 5.30 23.11 -29.35
CA ILE A 90 4.39 22.26 -30.12
C ILE A 90 3.85 23.16 -31.23
N GLY A 91 4.53 23.14 -32.37
CA GLY A 91 4.03 23.67 -33.62
C GLY A 91 2.89 22.77 -34.10
N PHE A 92 1.70 22.98 -33.55
CA PHE A 92 0.48 22.54 -34.21
C PHE A 92 -0.01 23.73 -35.03
N ASP A 93 0.60 23.90 -36.20
CA ASP A 93 0.23 24.92 -37.16
C ASP A 93 -1.07 24.47 -37.84
N ALA A 94 -2.20 25.01 -37.39
CA ALA A 94 -3.53 24.67 -37.91
C ALA A 94 -3.80 25.24 -39.32
N THR A 95 -2.76 25.69 -40.04
CA THR A 95 -2.88 26.32 -41.36
C THR A 95 -2.31 25.52 -42.52
N GLU A 96 -1.71 24.34 -42.27
CA GLU A 96 -1.24 23.47 -43.35
C GLU A 96 -2.36 22.54 -43.83
N GLU A 97 -2.86 22.79 -45.05
CA GLU A 97 -3.77 21.87 -45.74
C GLU A 97 -3.07 20.50 -45.92
N PRO A 98 -3.76 19.37 -45.65
CA PRO A 98 -3.15 18.06 -45.74
C PRO A 98 -2.69 17.78 -47.18
N PRO A 99 -1.58 17.05 -47.37
CA PRO A 99 -1.05 16.77 -48.70
C PRO A 99 -2.08 15.99 -49.52
N GLN A 100 -2.49 16.57 -50.65
CA GLN A 100 -3.39 15.91 -51.60
C GLN A 100 -2.66 14.73 -52.24
N LYS A 101 -3.32 13.56 -52.19
CA LYS A 101 -2.83 12.29 -52.72
C LYS A 101 -3.07 12.18 -54.22
#